data_AF-A0A1S6XQL3-F1
#
_entry.id   AF-A0A1S6XQL3-F1
#
_cell.length_a   1.000
_cell.length_b   1.000
_cell.length_c   1.000
_cell.angle_alpha   90.00
_cell.angle_beta   90.00
_cell.angle_gamma   90.00
#
_symmetry.space_group_name_H-M   'P 1'
#
loop_
_entity.id
_entity.type
_entity.pdbx_description
1 polymer ?
#
loop_
_entity_poly.entity_id
_entity_poly.type
_entity_poly.pdbx_seq_one_letter_code
_entity_poly.pdbx_strand_id
1 'polypeptide(L)'
;MGGNTGVTMGSSGEMTLNSVNISKVGTGVSATKGTLTVTGGSITVENGGKGINMTGGTKLEVSGGTEINFTGTGTGVHAQNVTGAVNLTGTTIEGDGKGHGVGITMGSTGKMTLTSVNILQVGTGVSATSGTLTVTGGSITVEGDGRTGGVGINMNGGTSLTMNGGTIGFKGDGRGVKVQGTATVNLTGTTITGGGNQGIGVWAQNVKGTVTLNEVTIEKVNQGVYVNGGESLEVRGGRLI
;
A
#
# COMPACT_ATOMS: atom_id res chain seq x y z
N MET A 1 0.36 12.76 23.89
CA MET A 1 1.81 12.92 23.70
C MET A 1 2.25 11.93 22.64
N GLY A 2 2.67 12.41 21.45
CA GLY A 2 3.05 11.56 20.31
C GLY A 2 4.09 12.24 19.41
N GLY A 3 5.00 13.01 20.01
CA GLY A 3 5.91 13.91 19.28
C GLY A 3 7.36 13.42 19.14
N ASN A 4 7.75 12.32 19.78
CA ASN A 4 9.11 11.80 19.73
C ASN A 4 9.35 11.01 18.43
N THR A 5 10.48 11.31 17.78
CA THR A 5 10.96 10.61 16.58
C THR A 5 12.19 9.78 16.95
N GLY A 6 12.24 8.52 16.51
CA GLY A 6 13.37 7.63 16.79
C GLY A 6 14.65 8.08 16.10
N VAL A 7 14.59 8.27 14.78
CA VAL A 7 15.72 8.74 13.96
C VAL A 7 15.27 9.83 13.00
N THR A 8 16.02 10.93 12.87
CA THR A 8 15.70 12.05 11.97
C THR A 8 16.87 12.42 11.07
N MET A 9 16.62 12.57 9.77
CA MET A 9 17.53 13.20 8.79
C MET A 9 16.91 14.46 8.17
N GLY A 10 17.56 15.60 8.39
CA GLY A 10 17.22 16.88 7.76
C GLY A 10 18.12 17.27 6.57
N SER A 11 19.26 16.59 6.40
CA SER A 11 20.26 16.89 5.36
C SER A 11 19.99 16.17 4.04
N SER A 12 20.62 16.61 2.96
CA SER A 12 20.59 15.95 1.65
C SER A 12 21.54 14.75 1.52
N GLY A 13 22.18 14.34 2.61
CA GLY A 13 23.09 13.19 2.65
C GLY A 13 22.36 11.85 2.64
N GLU A 14 23.11 10.79 2.96
CA GLU A 14 22.61 9.43 3.04
C GLU A 14 22.40 9.00 4.50
N MET A 15 21.24 8.42 4.78
CA MET A 15 20.95 7.72 6.02
C MET A 15 20.77 6.24 5.75
N THR A 16 21.55 5.42 6.44
CA THR A 16 21.47 3.96 6.37
C THR A 16 21.23 3.38 7.75
N LEU A 17 20.17 2.60 7.90
CA LEU A 17 19.83 1.85 9.11
C LEU A 17 19.91 0.37 8.78
N ASN A 18 20.84 -0.35 9.39
CA ASN A 18 21.00 -1.79 9.21
C ASN A 18 20.66 -2.51 10.52
N SER A 19 19.61 -3.33 10.51
CA SER A 19 19.17 -4.15 11.63
C SER A 19 18.91 -3.36 12.92
N VAL A 20 18.41 -2.13 12.77
CA VAL A 20 18.09 -1.23 13.89
C VAL A 20 16.68 -1.51 14.40
N ASN A 21 16.51 -1.53 15.72
CA ASN A 21 15.22 -1.70 16.39
C ASN A 21 14.77 -0.38 17.03
N ILE A 22 13.60 0.13 16.62
CA ILE A 22 13.01 1.38 17.10
C ILE A 22 11.63 1.07 17.69
N SER A 23 11.35 1.53 18.91
CA SER A 23 10.06 1.31 19.57
C SER A 23 9.69 2.49 20.48
N LYS A 24 8.41 2.57 20.87
CA LYS A 24 7.89 3.57 21.84
C LYS A 24 8.05 5.02 21.37
N VAL A 25 7.91 5.25 20.06
CA VAL A 25 7.99 6.57 19.42
C VAL A 25 6.75 6.87 18.59
N GLY A 26 6.45 8.16 18.37
CA GLY A 26 5.37 8.59 17.48
C GLY A 26 5.78 8.53 16.00
N THR A 27 7.06 8.68 15.70
CA THR A 27 7.61 8.43 14.36
C THR A 27 8.86 7.58 14.48
N GLY A 28 8.95 6.48 13.75
CA GLY A 28 10.13 5.60 13.79
C GLY A 28 11.33 6.30 13.15
N VAL A 29 11.24 6.50 11.84
CA VAL A 29 12.26 7.14 11.02
C VAL A 29 11.65 8.31 10.26
N SER A 30 12.29 9.49 10.31
CA SER A 30 11.87 10.67 9.58
C SER A 30 13.00 11.18 8.67
N ALA A 31 12.71 11.31 7.37
CA ALA A 31 13.65 11.88 6.40
C ALA A 31 12.94 12.93 5.54
N THR A 32 13.50 14.13 5.47
CA THR A 32 12.89 15.24 4.70
C THR A 32 13.64 15.56 3.42
N LYS A 33 14.87 15.06 3.28
CA LYS A 33 15.78 15.26 2.14
C LYS A 33 16.67 14.02 2.00
N GLY A 34 17.51 13.99 0.96
CA GLY A 34 18.56 12.98 0.80
C GLY A 34 18.03 11.59 0.44
N THR A 35 18.82 10.56 0.78
CA THR A 35 18.51 9.15 0.55
C THR A 35 18.33 8.42 1.89
N LEU A 36 17.32 7.57 1.97
CA LEU A 36 17.07 6.73 3.14
C LEU A 36 17.10 5.25 2.73
N THR A 37 17.98 4.49 3.36
CA THR A 37 18.07 3.03 3.24
C THR A 37 17.81 2.39 4.60
N VAL A 38 16.85 1.48 4.67
CA VAL A 38 16.54 0.68 5.86
C VAL A 38 16.62 -0.79 5.48
N THR A 39 17.47 -1.56 6.15
CA THR A 39 17.64 -2.98 5.87
C THR A 39 17.54 -3.81 7.15
N GLY A 40 16.53 -4.68 7.22
CA GLY A 40 16.22 -5.48 8.39
C GLY A 40 15.78 -4.65 9.60
N GLY A 41 15.77 -5.29 10.78
CA GLY A 41 15.37 -4.66 12.03
C GLY A 41 13.86 -4.45 12.14
N SER A 42 13.45 -3.72 13.18
CA SER A 42 12.04 -3.52 13.52
C SER A 42 11.73 -2.07 13.87
N ILE A 43 10.55 -1.60 13.47
CA ILE A 43 10.05 -0.25 13.80
C ILE A 43 8.63 -0.42 14.35
N THR A 44 8.43 -0.07 15.62
CA THR A 44 7.11 -0.10 16.27
C THR A 44 6.72 1.29 16.74
N VAL A 45 5.59 1.79 16.22
CA VAL A 45 5.05 3.10 16.58
C VAL A 45 3.64 2.98 17.13
N GLU A 46 3.26 3.90 18.01
CA GLU A 46 1.97 3.85 18.69
C GLU A 46 1.15 5.12 18.46
N ASN A 47 -0.13 5.08 18.81
CA ASN A 47 -1.02 6.24 18.86
C ASN A 47 -1.18 6.96 17.51
N GLY A 48 -1.32 6.20 16.42
CA GLY A 48 -1.50 6.76 15.08
C GLY A 48 -0.21 7.31 14.46
N GLY A 49 0.95 6.87 14.96
CA GLY A 49 2.27 7.26 14.47
C GLY A 49 2.61 6.75 13.06
N LYS A 50 3.80 7.13 12.58
CA LYS A 50 4.34 6.68 11.30
C LYS A 50 5.60 5.84 11.49
N GLY A 51 5.66 4.64 10.93
CA GLY A 51 6.86 3.81 10.97
C GLY A 51 8.03 4.49 10.27
N ILE A 52 7.90 4.68 8.95
CA ILE A 52 8.82 5.48 8.14
C ILE A 52 8.05 6.66 7.55
N ASN A 53 8.57 7.88 7.75
CA ASN A 53 8.01 9.12 7.24
C ASN A 53 9.05 9.84 6.37
N MET A 54 8.94 9.67 5.05
CA MET A 54 9.77 10.37 4.08
C MET A 54 8.95 11.40 3.32
N THR A 55 9.19 12.69 3.57
CA THR A 55 8.39 13.81 3.02
C THR A 55 9.16 14.67 2.01
N GLY A 56 10.16 14.08 1.36
CA GLY A 56 11.04 14.70 0.38
C GLY A 56 12.20 13.76 0.05
N GLY A 57 13.28 14.28 -0.51
CA GLY A 57 14.47 13.49 -0.85
C GLY A 57 14.35 12.73 -2.17
N THR A 58 15.37 11.94 -2.47
CA THR A 58 15.59 11.37 -3.81
C THR A 58 15.46 9.84 -3.85
N LYS A 59 15.50 9.15 -2.71
CA LYS A 59 15.36 7.70 -2.66
C LYS A 59 14.90 7.19 -1.29
N LEU A 60 13.93 6.27 -1.29
CA LEU A 60 13.63 5.41 -0.16
C LEU A 60 13.83 3.94 -0.56
N GLU A 61 14.67 3.22 0.17
CA GLU A 61 14.85 1.77 0.03
C GLU A 61 14.57 1.09 1.38
N VAL A 62 13.65 0.13 1.41
CA VAL A 62 13.37 -0.70 2.60
C VAL A 62 13.48 -2.16 2.21
N SER A 63 14.29 -2.93 2.91
CA SER A 63 14.59 -4.31 2.50
C SER A 63 15.02 -5.22 3.65
N GLY A 64 15.37 -6.47 3.34
CA GLY A 64 16.03 -7.36 4.29
C GLY A 64 15.14 -7.86 5.43
N GLY A 65 13.84 -8.03 5.18
CA GLY A 65 12.92 -8.52 6.21
C GLY A 65 12.51 -7.47 7.23
N THR A 66 12.65 -6.16 6.95
CA THR A 66 12.23 -5.10 7.88
C THR A 66 10.76 -5.29 8.29
N GLU A 67 10.52 -5.20 9.60
CA GLU A 67 9.19 -5.28 10.20
C GLU A 67 8.74 -3.89 10.68
N ILE A 68 7.54 -3.47 10.30
CA ILE A 68 6.97 -2.19 10.68
C ILE A 68 5.58 -2.39 11.30
N ASN A 69 5.45 -2.09 12.59
CA ASN A 69 4.22 -2.28 13.35
C ASN A 69 3.66 -0.94 13.81
N PHE A 70 2.35 -0.76 13.70
CA PHE A 70 1.69 0.44 14.22
C PHE A 70 0.30 0.20 14.79
N THR A 71 -0.15 1.11 15.66
CA THR A 71 -1.51 1.06 16.25
C THR A 71 -2.35 2.29 15.90
N GLY A 72 -3.67 2.14 15.97
CA GLY A 72 -4.62 3.22 15.69
C GLY A 72 -4.63 3.63 14.20
N THR A 73 -4.80 4.91 13.91
CA THR A 73 -4.88 5.44 12.54
C THR A 73 -3.51 5.65 11.89
N GLY A 74 -2.52 4.85 12.27
CA GLY A 74 -1.12 5.03 11.91
C GLY A 74 -0.82 4.74 10.44
N THR A 75 0.45 4.90 10.08
CA THR A 75 0.95 4.53 8.75
C THR A 75 2.26 3.77 8.86
N GLY A 76 2.36 2.63 8.17
CA GLY A 76 3.62 1.88 8.12
C GLY A 76 4.71 2.68 7.41
N VAL A 77 4.50 2.94 6.11
CA VAL A 77 5.41 3.75 5.29
C VAL A 77 4.67 4.91 4.63
N HIS A 78 5.10 6.12 4.93
CA HIS A 78 4.59 7.35 4.34
C HIS A 78 5.65 7.97 3.43
N ALA A 79 5.45 7.89 2.12
CA ALA A 79 6.35 8.45 1.12
C ALA A 79 5.65 9.56 0.30
N GLN A 80 5.97 10.80 0.64
CA GLN A 80 5.37 12.01 0.06
C GLN A 80 6.48 12.87 -0.55
N ASN A 81 6.26 13.42 -1.76
CA ASN A 81 7.20 14.31 -2.45
C ASN A 81 8.61 13.73 -2.66
N VAL A 82 8.76 12.40 -2.68
CA VAL A 82 10.04 11.75 -3.04
C VAL A 82 10.22 11.87 -4.55
N THR A 83 11.31 12.49 -4.98
CA THR A 83 11.51 12.79 -6.41
C THR A 83 12.10 11.64 -7.20
N GLY A 84 12.75 10.68 -6.53
CA GLY A 84 13.23 9.45 -7.16
C GLY A 84 12.46 8.22 -6.72
N ALA A 85 13.16 7.08 -6.65
CA ALA A 85 12.53 5.79 -6.45
C ALA A 85 12.15 5.53 -4.98
N VAL A 86 10.99 4.92 -4.77
CA VAL A 86 10.59 4.34 -3.49
C VAL A 86 10.44 2.84 -3.67
N ASN A 87 11.33 2.05 -3.08
CA ASN A 87 11.34 0.60 -3.23
C ASN A 87 11.22 -0.06 -1.86
N LEU A 88 10.31 -1.02 -1.74
CA LEU A 88 10.19 -1.90 -0.60
C LEU A 88 10.30 -3.34 -1.09
N THR A 89 11.19 -4.13 -0.48
CA THR A 89 11.45 -5.52 -0.88
C THR A 89 11.46 -6.44 0.33
N GLY A 90 10.58 -7.44 0.37
CA GLY A 90 10.53 -8.40 1.48
C GLY A 90 10.28 -7.73 2.83
N THR A 91 9.38 -6.75 2.87
CA THR A 91 9.03 -5.97 4.07
C THR A 91 7.67 -6.43 4.60
N THR A 92 7.53 -6.50 5.92
CA THR A 92 6.25 -6.77 6.58
C THR A 92 5.75 -5.52 7.28
N ILE A 93 4.49 -5.16 7.06
CA ILE A 93 3.83 -3.99 7.64
C ILE A 93 2.52 -4.42 8.30
N GLU A 94 2.40 -4.23 9.60
CA GLU A 94 1.28 -4.73 10.40
C GLU A 94 0.61 -3.61 11.21
N GLY A 95 -0.71 -3.51 11.07
CA GLY A 95 -1.55 -2.67 11.92
C GLY A 95 -2.05 -3.41 13.17
N ASP A 96 -3.02 -2.82 13.89
CA ASP A 96 -3.57 -3.41 15.12
C ASP A 96 -4.88 -4.21 14.91
N GLY A 97 -5.26 -4.44 13.65
CA GLY A 97 -6.38 -5.30 13.28
C GLY A 97 -7.75 -4.66 13.43
N LYS A 98 -7.83 -3.38 13.83
CA LYS A 98 -9.10 -2.67 14.04
C LYS A 98 -9.68 -2.06 12.77
N GLY A 99 -9.11 -2.36 11.60
CA GLY A 99 -9.55 -1.78 10.32
C GLY A 99 -9.26 -0.29 10.19
N HIS A 100 -8.31 0.23 10.96
CA HIS A 100 -7.83 1.60 10.87
C HIS A 100 -6.40 1.66 10.32
N GLY A 101 -5.97 2.85 9.92
CA GLY A 101 -4.61 3.11 9.44
C GLY A 101 -4.33 2.57 8.05
N VAL A 102 -3.11 2.84 7.59
CA VAL A 102 -2.68 2.56 6.21
C VAL A 102 -1.33 1.88 6.20
N GLY A 103 -1.19 0.75 5.49
CA GLY A 103 0.12 0.10 5.36
C GLY A 103 1.13 1.02 4.69
N ILE A 104 0.83 1.49 3.48
CA ILE A 104 1.70 2.36 2.68
C ILE A 104 0.89 3.51 2.08
N THR A 105 1.41 4.74 2.17
CA THR A 105 0.89 5.88 1.40
C THR A 105 1.92 6.38 0.40
N MET A 106 1.49 6.55 -0.85
CA MET A 106 2.27 7.10 -1.96
C MET A 106 1.66 8.43 -2.41
N GLY A 107 2.34 9.53 -2.11
CA GLY A 107 2.00 10.87 -2.59
C GLY A 107 3.10 11.50 -3.44
N SER A 108 3.94 10.66 -4.06
CA SER A 108 5.09 11.08 -4.86
C SER A 108 4.77 10.89 -6.35
N THR A 109 5.24 11.79 -7.21
CA THR A 109 4.99 11.70 -8.66
C THR A 109 5.83 10.62 -9.36
N GLY A 110 6.87 10.12 -8.70
CA GLY A 110 7.76 9.08 -9.18
C GLY A 110 7.15 7.67 -9.15
N LYS A 111 8.02 6.67 -9.30
CA LYS A 111 7.65 5.24 -9.24
C LYS A 111 7.84 4.70 -7.82
N MET A 112 6.83 4.00 -7.31
CA MET A 112 6.93 3.14 -6.14
C MET A 112 6.90 1.68 -6.57
N THR A 113 7.84 0.86 -6.06
CA THR A 113 7.91 -0.57 -6.34
C THR A 113 7.82 -1.36 -5.04
N LEU A 114 6.84 -2.26 -4.95
CA LEU A 114 6.67 -3.19 -3.84
C LEU A 114 6.95 -4.61 -4.34
N THR A 115 7.98 -5.26 -3.82
CA THR A 115 8.36 -6.63 -4.21
C THR A 115 8.27 -7.56 -3.01
N SER A 116 7.37 -8.55 -3.06
CA SER A 116 7.14 -9.48 -1.95
C SER A 116 6.89 -8.79 -0.61
N VAL A 117 6.11 -7.70 -0.62
CA VAL A 117 5.73 -6.95 0.58
C VAL A 117 4.44 -7.55 1.16
N ASN A 118 4.43 -7.74 2.48
CA ASN A 118 3.28 -8.24 3.22
C ASN A 118 2.67 -7.11 4.04
N ILE A 119 1.38 -6.83 3.84
CA ILE A 119 0.63 -5.85 4.60
C ILE A 119 -0.57 -6.56 5.23
N LEU A 120 -0.73 -6.47 6.54
CA LEU A 120 -1.80 -7.14 7.28
C LEU A 120 -2.36 -6.27 8.40
N GLN A 121 -3.59 -6.57 8.81
CA GLN A 121 -4.24 -5.95 9.97
C GLN A 121 -4.43 -4.42 9.87
N VAL A 122 -4.56 -3.89 8.65
CA VAL A 122 -4.78 -2.47 8.37
C VAL A 122 -6.15 -2.21 7.75
N GLY A 123 -6.64 -0.97 7.83
CA GLY A 123 -7.86 -0.56 7.10
C GLY A 123 -7.63 -0.37 5.60
N THR A 124 -6.47 0.14 5.21
CA THR A 124 -6.07 0.26 3.80
C THR A 124 -4.66 -0.29 3.61
N GLY A 125 -4.48 -1.20 2.65
CA GLY A 125 -3.16 -1.76 2.36
C GLY A 125 -2.22 -0.72 1.78
N VAL A 126 -2.56 -0.24 0.58
CA VAL A 126 -1.81 0.82 -0.12
C VAL A 126 -2.76 1.94 -0.53
N SER A 127 -2.42 3.18 -0.23
CA SER A 127 -3.12 4.38 -0.70
C SER A 127 -2.21 5.19 -1.62
N ALA A 128 -2.52 5.24 -2.91
CA ALA A 128 -1.75 5.96 -3.91
C ALA A 128 -2.52 7.15 -4.45
N THR A 129 -1.92 8.34 -4.39
CA THR A 129 -2.54 9.60 -4.83
C THR A 129 -1.81 10.27 -5.98
N SER A 130 -0.58 9.84 -6.30
CA SER A 130 0.18 10.30 -7.45
C SER A 130 1.19 9.23 -7.93
N GLY A 131 1.74 9.42 -9.12
CA GLY A 131 2.79 8.58 -9.69
C GLY A 131 2.35 7.18 -10.14
N THR A 132 3.32 6.27 -10.20
CA THR A 132 3.11 4.88 -10.64
C THR A 132 3.44 3.89 -9.55
N LEU A 133 2.47 3.06 -9.18
CA LEU A 133 2.62 1.96 -8.25
C LEU A 133 2.83 0.64 -9.01
N THR A 134 3.94 -0.05 -8.72
CA THR A 134 4.22 -1.40 -9.19
C THR A 134 4.26 -2.35 -8.02
N VAL A 135 3.48 -3.43 -8.05
CA VAL A 135 3.44 -4.47 -7.03
C VAL A 135 3.78 -5.81 -7.68
N THR A 136 4.73 -6.54 -7.11
CA THR A 136 5.16 -7.86 -7.59
C THR A 136 5.14 -8.85 -6.44
N GLY A 137 4.21 -9.81 -6.48
CA GLY A 137 4.03 -10.79 -5.41
C GLY A 137 3.56 -10.16 -4.08
N GLY A 138 3.85 -10.84 -2.97
CA GLY A 138 3.45 -10.42 -1.63
C GLY A 138 1.95 -10.59 -1.35
N SER A 139 1.51 -10.15 -0.18
CA SER A 139 0.12 -10.24 0.26
C SER A 139 -0.36 -8.96 0.92
N ILE A 140 -1.56 -8.51 0.58
CA ILE A 140 -2.26 -7.41 1.24
C ILE A 140 -3.54 -7.96 1.85
N THR A 141 -3.66 -7.98 3.17
CA THR A 141 -4.87 -8.41 3.89
C THR A 141 -5.39 -7.27 4.75
N VAL A 142 -6.62 -6.83 4.49
CA VAL A 142 -7.21 -5.66 5.14
C VAL A 142 -8.44 -6.00 5.96
N GLU A 143 -8.66 -5.24 7.01
CA GLU A 143 -9.77 -5.38 7.94
C GLU A 143 -10.73 -4.19 7.81
N GLY A 144 -12.03 -4.44 8.04
CA GLY A 144 -13.01 -3.37 8.16
C GLY A 144 -13.03 -2.76 9.56
N ASP A 145 -13.49 -1.52 9.69
CA ASP A 145 -13.58 -0.80 10.97
C ASP A 145 -14.90 -1.05 11.74
N GLY A 146 -15.66 -2.07 11.32
CA GLY A 146 -16.99 -2.37 11.83
C GLY A 146 -18.11 -1.51 11.22
N ARG A 147 -17.78 -0.47 10.45
CA ARG A 147 -18.74 0.34 9.69
C ARG A 147 -18.56 0.19 8.18
N THR A 148 -17.32 0.02 7.74
CA THR A 148 -16.93 -0.12 6.35
C THR A 148 -15.86 -1.19 6.22
N GLY A 149 -15.90 -1.95 5.13
CA GLY A 149 -14.88 -2.93 4.79
C GLY A 149 -13.57 -2.28 4.36
N GLY A 150 -12.47 -2.97 4.63
CA GLY A 150 -11.12 -2.52 4.27
C GLY A 150 -10.91 -2.45 2.76
N VAL A 151 -9.86 -1.72 2.36
CA VAL A 151 -9.46 -1.56 0.95
C VAL A 151 -8.03 -2.04 0.73
N GLY A 152 -7.83 -3.04 -0.12
CA GLY A 152 -6.48 -3.55 -0.41
C GLY A 152 -5.58 -2.48 -1.02
N ILE A 153 -5.92 -2.02 -2.23
CA ILE A 153 -5.24 -0.94 -2.93
C ILE A 153 -6.26 0.15 -3.27
N ASN A 154 -6.04 1.35 -2.76
CA ASN A 154 -6.85 2.53 -3.02
C ASN A 154 -6.09 3.52 -3.91
N MET A 155 -6.52 3.69 -5.16
CA MET A 155 -5.96 4.60 -6.14
C MET A 155 -6.88 5.82 -6.28
N ASN A 156 -6.39 7.00 -5.88
CA ASN A 156 -7.13 8.26 -6.00
C ASN A 156 -6.35 9.21 -6.94
N GLY A 157 -6.97 9.70 -8.01
CA GLY A 157 -6.32 10.64 -8.96
C GLY A 157 -5.61 9.97 -10.15
N GLY A 158 -4.68 10.69 -10.79
CA GLY A 158 -4.01 10.29 -12.04
C GLY A 158 -2.88 9.29 -11.89
N THR A 159 -3.11 8.26 -11.10
CA THR A 159 -2.13 7.24 -10.74
C THR A 159 -2.17 6.04 -11.69
N SER A 160 -1.06 5.32 -11.85
CA SER A 160 -1.08 4.02 -12.57
C SER A 160 -0.75 2.89 -11.61
N LEU A 161 -1.49 1.79 -11.71
CA LEU A 161 -1.25 0.55 -10.97
C LEU A 161 -0.86 -0.56 -11.95
N THR A 162 0.28 -1.20 -11.68
CA THR A 162 0.64 -2.49 -12.26
C THR A 162 0.86 -3.48 -11.12
N MET A 163 0.09 -4.56 -11.08
CA MET A 163 0.26 -5.65 -10.12
C MET A 163 0.52 -6.97 -10.86
N ASN A 164 1.62 -7.63 -10.54
CA ASN A 164 2.03 -8.90 -11.12
C ASN A 164 2.12 -9.97 -10.02
N GLY A 165 1.19 -10.93 -10.03
CA GLY A 165 1.05 -11.93 -8.98
C GLY A 165 0.46 -11.35 -7.70
N GLY A 166 0.73 -12.04 -6.59
CA GLY A 166 0.35 -11.61 -5.24
C GLY A 166 -1.13 -11.79 -4.92
N THR A 167 -1.48 -11.52 -3.66
CA THR A 167 -2.83 -11.72 -3.14
C THR A 167 -3.37 -10.46 -2.46
N ILE A 168 -4.66 -10.18 -2.64
CA ILE A 168 -5.40 -9.19 -1.88
C ILE A 168 -6.58 -9.86 -1.16
N GLY A 169 -6.60 -9.81 0.16
CA GLY A 169 -7.66 -10.33 1.01
C GLY A 169 -8.43 -9.21 1.71
N PHE A 170 -9.76 -9.28 1.73
CA PHE A 170 -10.60 -8.38 2.52
C PHE A 170 -11.85 -9.11 3.05
N LYS A 171 -12.55 -8.49 4.00
CA LYS A 171 -13.83 -8.99 4.55
C LYS A 171 -14.95 -7.96 4.36
N GLY A 172 -16.19 -8.41 4.58
CA GLY A 172 -17.38 -7.55 4.55
C GLY A 172 -17.60 -6.91 3.18
N ASP A 173 -18.05 -5.66 3.17
CA ASP A 173 -18.29 -4.84 1.97
C ASP A 173 -17.03 -4.19 1.39
N GLY A 174 -15.86 -4.71 1.76
CA GLY A 174 -14.55 -4.20 1.36
C GLY A 174 -14.27 -4.30 -0.15
N ARG A 175 -13.10 -3.81 -0.53
CA ARG A 175 -12.66 -3.78 -1.93
C ARG A 175 -11.23 -4.26 -2.07
N GLY A 176 -10.98 -5.08 -3.10
CA GLY A 176 -9.61 -5.50 -3.41
C GLY A 176 -8.81 -4.35 -3.98
N VAL A 177 -9.19 -3.89 -5.17
CA VAL A 177 -8.65 -2.70 -5.82
C VAL A 177 -9.77 -1.68 -6.00
N LYS A 178 -9.59 -0.51 -5.42
CA LYS A 178 -10.51 0.64 -5.50
C LYS A 178 -9.85 1.76 -6.28
N VAL A 179 -10.53 2.25 -7.32
CA VAL A 179 -10.04 3.36 -8.15
C VAL A 179 -11.06 4.49 -8.22
N GLN A 180 -10.60 5.71 -7.98
CA GLN A 180 -11.36 6.95 -8.18
C GLN A 180 -10.53 7.96 -8.99
N GLY A 181 -10.91 8.18 -10.24
CA GLY A 181 -10.26 9.17 -11.12
C GLY A 181 -9.44 8.55 -12.25
N THR A 182 -8.49 9.33 -12.80
CA THR A 182 -7.87 9.08 -14.11
C THR A 182 -6.76 8.04 -14.09
N ALA A 183 -7.03 6.86 -13.53
CA ALA A 183 -6.03 5.80 -13.38
C ALA A 183 -6.04 4.78 -14.52
N THR A 184 -4.90 4.12 -14.71
CA THR A 184 -4.77 2.88 -15.50
C THR A 184 -4.46 1.75 -14.53
N VAL A 185 -5.15 0.61 -14.68
CA VAL A 185 -4.98 -0.56 -13.84
C VAL A 185 -4.60 -1.75 -14.69
N ASN A 186 -3.48 -2.39 -14.40
CA ASN A 186 -3.06 -3.64 -15.02
C ASN A 186 -2.79 -4.67 -13.93
N LEU A 187 -3.65 -5.69 -13.81
CA LEU A 187 -3.46 -6.82 -12.91
C LEU A 187 -3.15 -8.06 -13.74
N THR A 188 -2.05 -8.75 -13.42
CA THR A 188 -1.66 -10.01 -14.07
C THR A 188 -1.39 -11.08 -13.03
N GLY A 189 -2.06 -12.23 -13.10
CA GLY A 189 -1.82 -13.36 -12.17
C GLY A 189 -2.18 -13.06 -10.71
N THR A 190 -2.94 -11.98 -10.46
CA THR A 190 -3.31 -11.55 -9.11
C THR A 190 -4.52 -12.34 -8.59
N THR A 191 -4.50 -12.68 -7.31
CA THR A 191 -5.67 -13.26 -6.63
C THR A 191 -6.30 -12.24 -5.69
N ILE A 192 -7.61 -12.04 -5.78
CA ILE A 192 -8.39 -11.19 -4.89
C ILE A 192 -9.47 -12.05 -4.23
N THR A 193 -9.46 -12.10 -2.91
CA THR A 193 -10.40 -12.91 -2.12
C THR A 193 -11.16 -12.01 -1.15
N GLY A 194 -12.48 -11.94 -1.30
CA GLY A 194 -13.34 -11.26 -0.34
C GLY A 194 -13.79 -12.18 0.81
N GLY A 195 -14.69 -11.65 1.65
CA GLY A 195 -15.17 -12.31 2.85
C GLY A 195 -16.50 -13.07 2.71
N GLY A 196 -17.04 -13.22 1.49
CA GLY A 196 -18.35 -13.85 1.26
C GLY A 196 -19.14 -13.15 0.15
N ASN A 197 -20.47 -13.07 0.26
CA ASN A 197 -21.29 -12.49 -0.82
C ASN A 197 -21.43 -10.95 -0.70
N GLN A 198 -20.39 -10.28 -0.22
CA GLN A 198 -20.31 -8.83 -0.02
C GLN A 198 -19.02 -8.28 -0.65
N GLY A 199 -19.00 -6.97 -0.89
CA GLY A 199 -17.82 -6.28 -1.42
C GLY A 199 -17.55 -6.53 -2.90
N ILE A 200 -16.50 -5.89 -3.41
CA ILE A 200 -16.17 -5.86 -4.84
C ILE A 200 -14.69 -6.15 -5.03
N GLY A 201 -14.35 -7.09 -5.92
CA GLY A 201 -12.95 -7.43 -6.19
C GLY A 201 -12.18 -6.25 -6.76
N VAL A 202 -12.59 -5.78 -7.94
CA VAL A 202 -12.07 -4.56 -8.58
C VAL A 202 -13.21 -3.57 -8.79
N TRP A 203 -13.14 -2.43 -8.11
CA TRP A 203 -14.10 -1.35 -8.26
C TRP A 203 -13.40 -0.12 -8.81
N ALA A 204 -13.78 0.31 -10.02
CA ALA A 204 -13.17 1.43 -10.69
C ALA A 204 -14.21 2.43 -11.17
N GLN A 205 -14.13 3.67 -10.69
CA GLN A 205 -15.09 4.72 -10.99
C GLN A 205 -14.39 5.98 -11.52
N ASN A 206 -15.00 6.60 -12.54
CA ASN A 206 -14.47 7.78 -13.23
C ASN A 206 -13.07 7.54 -13.81
N VAL A 207 -12.81 6.30 -14.21
CA VAL A 207 -11.57 5.90 -14.89
C VAL A 207 -11.47 6.71 -16.19
N LYS A 208 -10.25 7.10 -16.56
CA LYS A 208 -9.99 7.63 -17.91
C LYS A 208 -9.07 6.73 -18.73
N GLY A 209 -8.24 5.92 -18.08
CA GLY A 209 -7.41 4.93 -18.75
C GLY A 209 -8.11 3.59 -18.96
N THR A 210 -7.30 2.55 -19.10
CA THR A 210 -7.72 1.17 -19.29
C THR A 210 -7.68 0.39 -17.97
N VAL A 211 -8.63 -0.53 -17.80
CA VAL A 211 -8.56 -1.59 -16.77
C VAL A 211 -8.30 -2.93 -17.46
N THR A 212 -7.12 -3.51 -17.22
CA THR A 212 -6.70 -4.81 -17.76
C THR A 212 -6.59 -5.84 -16.65
N LEU A 213 -7.25 -6.97 -16.81
CA LEU A 213 -7.19 -8.13 -15.94
C LEU A 213 -6.73 -9.35 -16.76
N ASN A 214 -5.53 -9.86 -16.49
CA ASN A 214 -4.95 -10.99 -17.19
C ASN A 214 -4.64 -12.13 -16.22
N GLU A 215 -5.23 -13.31 -16.39
CA GLU A 215 -5.08 -14.45 -15.47
C GLU A 215 -5.39 -14.10 -14.01
N VAL A 216 -6.38 -13.20 -13.80
CA VAL A 216 -6.78 -12.75 -12.46
C VAL A 216 -7.82 -13.69 -11.88
N THR A 217 -7.65 -14.06 -10.61
CA THR A 217 -8.67 -14.77 -9.83
C THR A 217 -9.34 -13.79 -8.87
N ILE A 218 -10.65 -13.66 -8.94
CA ILE A 218 -11.47 -12.96 -7.95
C ILE A 218 -12.48 -13.96 -7.41
N GLU A 219 -12.58 -14.06 -6.09
CA GLU A 219 -13.52 -14.97 -5.44
C GLU A 219 -14.09 -14.45 -4.13
N LYS A 220 -15.25 -15.00 -3.72
CA LYS A 220 -15.94 -14.67 -2.47
C LYS A 220 -16.23 -13.17 -2.36
N VAL A 221 -16.81 -12.62 -3.42
CA VAL A 221 -17.28 -11.23 -3.49
C VAL A 221 -18.72 -11.18 -3.98
N ASN A 222 -19.41 -10.05 -3.78
CA ASN A 222 -20.70 -9.81 -4.42
C ASN A 222 -20.53 -9.56 -5.92
N GLN A 223 -19.55 -8.72 -6.26
CA GLN A 223 -19.26 -8.36 -7.64
C GLN A 223 -17.77 -8.52 -7.91
N GLY A 224 -17.40 -9.33 -8.91
CA GLY A 224 -16.01 -9.53 -9.31
C GLY A 224 -15.36 -8.21 -9.72
N VAL A 225 -15.93 -7.59 -10.75
CA VAL A 225 -15.40 -6.38 -11.37
C VAL A 225 -16.54 -5.40 -11.66
N TYR A 226 -16.34 -4.15 -11.24
CA TYR A 226 -17.19 -3.01 -11.59
C TYR A 226 -16.31 -1.91 -12.19
N VAL A 227 -16.61 -1.51 -13.43
CA VAL A 227 -15.93 -0.39 -14.08
C VAL A 227 -16.99 0.58 -14.60
N ASN A 228 -16.85 1.85 -14.21
CA ASN A 228 -17.67 2.96 -14.68
C ASN A 228 -16.75 4.09 -15.19
N GLY A 229 -16.87 4.42 -16.47
CA GLY A 229 -15.91 5.25 -17.20
C GLY A 229 -14.78 4.41 -17.83
N GLY A 230 -13.72 5.08 -18.26
CA GLY A 230 -12.54 4.48 -18.87
C GLY A 230 -12.60 4.40 -20.39
N GLU A 231 -11.45 4.10 -20.99
CA GLU A 231 -11.33 3.81 -22.42
C GLU A 231 -11.76 2.38 -22.73
N SER A 232 -11.32 1.41 -21.93
CA SER A 232 -11.68 0.00 -22.07
C SER A 232 -11.55 -0.79 -20.76
N LEU A 233 -12.30 -1.88 -20.68
CA LEU A 233 -12.11 -2.98 -19.74
C LEU A 233 -11.71 -4.22 -20.54
N GLU A 234 -10.51 -4.75 -20.30
CA GLU A 234 -10.01 -5.98 -20.91
C GLU A 234 -9.87 -7.07 -19.87
N VAL A 235 -10.49 -8.23 -20.11
CA VAL A 235 -10.36 -9.42 -19.26
C VAL A 235 -9.88 -10.57 -20.13
N ARG A 236 -8.75 -11.20 -19.75
CA ARG A 236 -8.10 -12.29 -20.48
C ARG A 236 -7.74 -13.41 -19.50
N GLY A 237 -8.34 -14.59 -19.66
CA GLY A 237 -8.11 -15.71 -18.75
C GLY A 237 -8.57 -15.45 -17.32
N GLY A 238 -8.19 -16.33 -16.40
CA GLY A 238 -8.57 -16.25 -14.99
C GLY A 238 -10.02 -16.63 -14.66
N ARG A 239 -10.45 -16.28 -13.44
CA ARG A 239 -11.75 -16.66 -12.85
C ARG A 239 -12.30 -15.52 -12.02
N LEU A 240 -13.50 -15.01 -12.35
CA LEU A 240 -14.13 -13.87 -11.65
C LEU A 240 -15.48 -14.31 -11.06
N ILE A 241 -15.43 -14.90 -9.87
CA ILE A 241 -16.55 -15.62 -9.25
C ILE A 241 -17.08 -14.94 -7.98
#